data_AF-A0A8D2J0H6-F1
#
_entry.id   AF-A0A8D2J0H6-F1
#
_cell.length_a   1.000
_cell.length_b   1.000
_cell.length_c   1.000
_cell.angle_alpha   90.00
_cell.angle_beta   90.00
_cell.angle_gamma   90.00
#
_symmetry.space_group_name_H-M   'P 1'
#
loop_
_entity.id
_entity.type
_entity.pdbx_description
1 polymer ?
#
loop_
_entity_poly.entity_id
_entity_poly.type
_entity_poly.pdbx_seq_one_letter_code
_entity_poly.pdbx_strand_id
1 'polypeptide(L)'
;MPPTFLLLFLVCVHTQPAQSFPAGSPSPLLASAPHWPPGPPFSADGLGTVGTSPVWARRPPRCGPLPSAGGPEAQVQLKPAKLTPLDAVRLSALLEDCTDQLTILGYIMPVSYEGRKDVSNVSASYPLAELVASRCLMAERPPSTCPTCKGHLAPLHLINIAIQQPSVLSGRQQANDVLEDSKDELLTLGTFHTLQLAVSREKDLRAHIQNLIFREEMGRKKIKCLQKQLSDVKKEMDFEVQNRNEMIAYLKDQLQEMKAKTDMESRYVKKDTELQVAQVQKRCSAAENDLQNEIEKLRNQTEQEIRVHLDIESFLKQHIEEKLEYWMEKYEKDTEAKQQALNALKSSRAADQAALQELAKQVGRKAGQAIIEDRKEKERARKKVEQDALEAKSLLKVSWTSL
;
A
#
# COMPACT_ATOMS: atom_id res chain seq x y z
N MET A 1 -7.24 -53.64 9.96
CA MET A 1 -8.70 -53.38 10.06
C MET A 1 -8.96 -52.58 11.35
N PRO A 2 -9.88 -51.60 11.35
CA PRO A 2 -10.17 -50.68 12.47
C PRO A 2 -11.19 -51.30 13.47
N PRO A 3 -11.55 -50.70 14.63
CA PRO A 3 -12.12 -49.34 14.88
C PRO A 3 -11.14 -48.39 15.63
N THR A 4 -11.16 -47.04 15.60
CA THR A 4 -12.16 -45.95 15.84
C THR A 4 -12.55 -45.69 17.32
N PHE A 5 -12.98 -44.44 17.61
CA PHE A 5 -13.11 -43.76 18.94
C PHE A 5 -11.76 -43.29 19.52
N LEU A 6 -11.57 -42.10 20.12
CA LEU A 6 -12.33 -40.85 20.40
C LEU A 6 -11.29 -39.69 20.36
N LEU A 7 -11.55 -38.38 20.30
CA LEU A 7 -12.74 -37.49 20.30
C LEU A 7 -12.53 -36.47 19.12
N LEU A 8 -13.06 -35.24 18.97
CA LEU A 8 -13.98 -34.34 19.70
C LEU A 8 -14.82 -33.54 18.67
N PHE A 9 -15.81 -32.76 19.11
CA PHE A 9 -16.69 -31.91 18.28
C PHE A 9 -16.62 -30.44 18.72
N LEU A 10 -16.79 -29.50 17.78
CA LEU A 10 -17.47 -28.21 18.03
C LEU A 10 -17.78 -27.45 16.72
N VAL A 11 -19.04 -27.48 16.25
CA VAL A 11 -19.57 -26.63 15.18
C VAL A 11 -21.05 -26.30 15.47
N CYS A 12 -21.36 -25.00 15.54
CA CYS A 12 -22.69 -24.35 15.46
C CYS A 12 -23.85 -24.80 16.37
N VAL A 13 -24.63 -23.80 16.86
CA VAL A 13 -25.99 -23.52 16.36
C VAL A 13 -26.47 -22.15 16.88
N HIS A 14 -27.36 -21.48 16.13
CA HIS A 14 -28.05 -20.24 16.54
C HIS A 14 -29.09 -20.51 17.65
N THR A 15 -29.32 -19.53 18.53
CA THR A 15 -30.67 -19.29 19.08
C THR A 15 -30.83 -17.84 19.54
N GLN A 16 -31.93 -17.20 19.12
CA GLN A 16 -32.44 -15.99 19.77
C GLN A 16 -33.31 -16.39 20.98
N PRO A 17 -33.58 -15.45 21.89
CA PRO A 17 -34.92 -15.32 22.44
C PRO A 17 -35.50 -13.93 22.19
N ALA A 18 -36.78 -13.88 21.86
CA ALA A 18 -37.56 -12.64 21.85
C ALA A 18 -38.37 -12.53 23.16
N GLN A 19 -38.43 -11.33 23.75
CA GLN A 19 -39.43 -10.92 24.73
C GLN A 19 -39.88 -9.49 24.40
N SER A 20 -41.07 -9.09 24.87
CA SER A 20 -41.88 -8.10 24.17
C SER A 20 -42.64 -7.13 25.08
N PHE A 21 -42.61 -5.85 24.69
CA PHE A 21 -43.54 -4.77 25.08
C PHE A 21 -43.51 -4.30 26.56
N PRO A 22 -44.07 -3.11 26.90
CA PRO A 22 -44.88 -2.19 26.08
C PRO A 22 -44.21 -0.86 25.70
N ALA A 23 -44.93 -0.05 24.92
CA ALA A 23 -44.45 1.20 24.31
C ALA A 23 -44.77 2.46 25.14
N GLY A 24 -43.94 3.50 24.96
CA GLY A 24 -44.18 4.89 25.36
C GLY A 24 -43.85 5.84 24.20
N SER A 25 -44.54 6.99 24.12
CA SER A 25 -44.58 7.87 22.94
C SER A 25 -43.28 8.70 22.69
N PRO A 26 -43.04 9.17 21.44
CA PRO A 26 -41.74 9.70 21.02
C PRO A 26 -41.64 11.25 21.01
N SER A 27 -40.40 11.77 21.05
CA SER A 27 -39.99 13.02 20.36
C SER A 27 -38.45 13.10 20.21
N PRO A 28 -37.89 13.86 19.24
CA PRO A 28 -36.55 13.59 18.73
C PRO A 28 -35.52 14.75 18.81
N LEU A 29 -34.29 14.43 19.21
CA LEU A 29 -33.04 15.17 18.94
C LEU A 29 -31.95 14.10 18.73
N LEU A 30 -31.42 13.76 17.55
CA LEU A 30 -30.95 14.54 16.40
C LEU A 30 -29.57 15.18 16.63
N ALA A 31 -28.54 14.33 16.62
CA ALA A 31 -27.12 14.70 16.53
C ALA A 31 -26.32 13.62 15.76
N SER A 32 -26.54 13.59 14.44
CA SER A 32 -25.57 13.28 13.38
C SER A 32 -24.40 12.32 13.69
N ALA A 33 -24.53 11.05 13.30
CA ALA A 33 -23.37 10.29 12.85
C ALA A 33 -22.81 10.94 11.55
N PRO A 34 -21.49 10.88 11.28
CA PRO A 34 -20.93 11.36 10.02
C PRO A 34 -21.35 10.43 8.88
N HIS A 35 -22.50 10.71 8.28
CA HIS A 35 -22.91 10.09 7.04
C HIS A 35 -21.90 10.53 5.98
N TRP A 36 -21.00 9.62 5.59
CA TRP A 36 -20.14 9.85 4.44
C TRP A 36 -21.05 10.23 3.25
N PRO A 37 -20.74 11.30 2.51
CA PRO A 37 -21.45 11.54 1.27
C PRO A 37 -21.23 10.31 0.38
N PRO A 38 -22.26 9.82 -0.34
CA PRO A 38 -21.98 8.92 -1.44
C PRO A 38 -20.99 9.64 -2.36
N GLY A 39 -19.88 8.98 -2.69
CA GLY A 39 -18.95 9.51 -3.69
C GLY A 39 -19.73 9.92 -4.93
N PRO A 40 -19.40 11.07 -5.56
CA PRO A 40 -20.27 11.68 -6.56
C PRO A 40 -20.65 10.63 -7.62
N PRO A 41 -21.94 10.53 -7.98
CA PRO A 41 -22.37 9.53 -8.95
C PRO A 41 -21.52 9.69 -10.21
N PHE A 42 -21.17 8.56 -10.84
CA PHE A 42 -20.47 8.57 -12.11
C PHE A 42 -21.41 9.16 -13.17
N SER A 43 -21.41 10.49 -13.29
CA SER A 43 -22.20 11.27 -14.24
C SER A 43 -21.62 11.11 -15.64
N ALA A 44 -21.77 9.90 -16.17
CA ALA A 44 -21.63 9.61 -17.58
C ALA A 44 -22.84 10.19 -18.33
N ASP A 45 -22.92 11.52 -18.37
CA ASP A 45 -23.57 12.29 -19.44
C ASP A 45 -23.29 13.78 -19.30
N GLY A 46 -23.19 14.47 -20.44
CA GLY A 46 -23.41 15.92 -20.48
C GLY A 46 -22.22 16.87 -20.27
N LEU A 47 -21.06 16.64 -20.90
CA LEU A 47 -20.22 17.76 -21.34
C LEU A 47 -19.44 17.45 -22.62
N GLY A 48 -19.87 18.10 -23.71
CA GLY A 48 -19.18 18.27 -25.00
C GLY A 48 -18.22 17.18 -25.48
N THR A 49 -18.63 16.41 -26.49
CA THR A 49 -17.72 15.81 -27.47
C THR A 49 -17.04 16.89 -28.31
N VAL A 50 -16.21 17.72 -27.67
CA VAL A 50 -15.20 18.53 -28.33
C VAL A 50 -14.14 17.57 -28.85
N GLY A 51 -14.46 16.96 -29.98
CA GLY A 51 -13.55 16.11 -30.74
C GLY A 51 -12.43 16.96 -31.31
N THR A 52 -11.45 17.32 -30.47
CA THR A 52 -10.08 17.60 -30.90
C THR A 52 -9.49 16.31 -31.46
N SER A 53 -9.98 15.95 -32.65
CA SER A 53 -9.33 15.02 -33.55
C SER A 53 -7.85 15.42 -33.61
N PRO A 54 -6.91 14.49 -33.38
CA PRO A 54 -5.50 14.82 -33.18
C PRO A 54 -4.99 15.79 -34.26
N VAL A 55 -4.06 16.69 -33.93
CA VAL A 55 -3.59 17.72 -34.87
C VAL A 55 -3.11 17.13 -36.20
N TRP A 56 -2.55 15.91 -36.22
CA TRP A 56 -2.18 15.19 -37.44
C TRP A 56 -3.35 14.90 -38.41
N ALA A 57 -4.60 14.93 -37.94
CA ALA A 57 -5.80 14.78 -38.75
C ALA A 57 -6.30 16.11 -39.38
N ARG A 58 -5.82 17.28 -38.92
CA ARG A 58 -6.06 18.55 -39.60
C ARG A 58 -5.24 18.59 -40.89
N ARG A 59 -5.88 18.26 -42.02
CA ARG A 59 -5.25 18.41 -43.35
C ARG A 59 -4.73 19.85 -43.51
N PRO A 60 -3.43 20.06 -43.83
CA PRO A 60 -2.91 21.41 -44.01
C PRO A 60 -3.64 22.09 -45.17
N PRO A 61 -3.84 23.42 -45.12
CA PRO A 61 -4.55 24.14 -46.17
C PRO A 61 -3.85 23.91 -47.50
N ARG A 62 -4.58 23.36 -48.48
CA ARG A 62 -4.04 23.10 -49.81
C ARG A 62 -3.78 24.45 -50.49
N CYS A 63 -2.52 24.87 -50.57
CA CYS A 63 -2.08 25.82 -51.61
C CYS A 63 -2.63 25.29 -52.95
N GLY A 64 -3.59 26.03 -53.51
CA GLY A 64 -4.59 25.50 -54.47
C GLY A 64 -4.01 25.07 -55.81
N PRO A 65 -4.80 24.33 -56.63
CA PRO A 65 -4.39 23.98 -57.97
C PRO A 65 -4.26 25.25 -58.82
N LEU A 66 -3.11 25.43 -59.48
CA LEU A 66 -3.00 26.38 -60.59
C LEU A 66 -3.55 25.74 -61.88
N PRO A 67 -3.97 26.56 -62.86
CA PRO A 67 -4.63 26.07 -64.06
C PRO A 67 -3.71 25.22 -64.94
N SER A 68 -4.33 24.31 -65.70
CA SER A 68 -3.67 23.57 -66.76
C SER A 68 -3.20 24.51 -67.86
N ALA A 69 -1.90 24.53 -68.16
CA ALA A 69 -1.35 25.22 -69.32
C ALA A 69 -1.59 24.38 -70.59
N GLY A 70 -2.83 24.42 -71.09
CA GLY A 70 -3.23 23.77 -72.34
C GLY A 70 -3.14 24.72 -73.53
N GLY A 71 -2.34 24.37 -74.53
CA GLY A 71 -2.25 25.09 -75.81
C GLY A 71 -1.20 24.44 -76.72
N PRO A 72 -1.58 23.85 -77.87
CA PRO A 72 -0.63 23.23 -78.77
C PRO A 72 0.11 24.28 -79.61
N GLU A 73 1.43 24.16 -79.71
CA GLU A 73 2.24 24.96 -80.63
C GLU A 73 1.96 24.52 -82.08
N ALA A 74 1.31 25.39 -82.85
CA ALA A 74 1.01 25.13 -84.25
C ALA A 74 2.29 25.26 -85.10
N GLN A 75 2.89 24.13 -85.47
CA GLN A 75 4.05 24.09 -86.37
C GLN A 75 3.66 24.59 -87.77
N VAL A 76 3.97 25.85 -88.06
CA VAL A 76 3.76 26.45 -89.38
C VAL A 76 4.82 25.94 -90.35
N GLN A 77 4.45 25.04 -91.27
CA GLN A 77 5.29 24.67 -92.40
C GLN A 77 5.37 25.83 -93.40
N LEU A 78 6.36 26.71 -93.26
CA LEU A 78 6.69 27.67 -94.31
C LEU A 78 7.28 26.93 -95.52
N LYS A 79 6.57 26.98 -96.66
CA LYS A 79 7.23 26.75 -97.96
C LYS A 79 8.20 27.90 -98.22
N PRO A 80 9.44 27.64 -98.66
CA PRO A 80 10.35 28.71 -99.05
C PRO A 80 9.82 29.40 -100.30
N ALA A 81 9.35 30.63 -100.15
CA ALA A 81 8.99 31.49 -101.28
C ALA A 81 10.28 31.93 -101.98
N LYS A 82 10.43 31.58 -103.27
CA LYS A 82 11.54 32.06 -104.09
C LYS A 82 11.32 33.53 -104.42
N LEU A 83 12.33 34.34 -104.14
CA LEU A 83 12.34 35.78 -104.45
C LEU A 83 12.63 36.00 -105.94
N THR A 84 12.36 37.21 -106.46
CA THR A 84 12.84 37.56 -107.79
C THR A 84 14.37 37.75 -107.76
N PRO A 85 15.11 37.47 -108.85
CA PRO A 85 16.56 37.65 -108.86
C PRO A 85 17.00 39.08 -108.54
N LEU A 86 16.20 40.08 -108.92
CA LEU A 86 16.48 41.49 -108.63
C LEU A 86 16.30 41.82 -107.14
N ASP A 87 15.28 41.25 -106.50
CA ASP A 87 15.04 41.47 -105.08
C ASP A 87 16.00 40.67 -104.21
N ALA A 88 16.42 39.47 -104.64
CA ALA A 88 17.46 38.68 -103.98
C ALA A 88 18.80 39.45 -103.91
N VAL A 89 19.25 40.05 -105.03
CA VAL A 89 20.48 40.87 -105.07
C VAL A 89 20.36 42.16 -104.25
N ARG A 90 19.18 42.79 -104.20
CA ARG A 90 18.94 43.96 -103.34
C ARG A 90 18.97 43.60 -101.86
N LEU A 91 18.40 42.46 -101.50
CA LEU A 91 18.36 41.99 -100.11
C LEU A 91 19.72 41.49 -99.65
N SER A 92 20.50 40.79 -100.49
CA SER A 92 21.85 40.34 -100.14
C SER A 92 22.81 41.51 -99.92
N ALA A 93 22.71 42.59 -100.72
CA ALA A 93 23.46 43.83 -100.48
C ALA A 93 23.08 44.51 -99.14
N LEU A 94 21.80 44.47 -98.76
CA LEU A 94 21.36 44.96 -97.44
C LEU A 94 21.81 44.04 -96.29
N LEU A 95 21.94 42.73 -96.51
CA LEU A 95 22.55 41.83 -95.52
C LEU A 95 24.06 42.09 -95.40
N GLU A 96 24.74 42.38 -96.51
CA GLU A 96 26.16 42.75 -96.57
C GLU A 96 26.44 44.06 -95.81
N ASP A 97 25.64 45.10 -96.04
CA ASP A 97 25.66 46.33 -95.22
C ASP A 97 25.46 46.03 -93.71
N CYS A 98 24.66 45.01 -93.38
CA CYS A 98 24.40 44.62 -91.99
C CYS A 98 25.54 43.78 -91.37
N THR A 99 26.17 42.87 -92.12
CA THR A 99 27.36 42.11 -91.66
C THR A 99 28.55 43.05 -91.49
N ASP A 100 28.71 44.04 -92.37
CA ASP A 100 29.74 45.08 -92.26
C ASP A 100 29.48 45.99 -91.04
N GLN A 101 28.24 46.43 -90.81
CA GLN A 101 27.89 47.17 -89.59
C GLN A 101 28.08 46.34 -88.31
N LEU A 102 27.74 45.05 -88.33
CA LEU A 102 28.00 44.14 -87.22
C LEU A 102 29.49 43.84 -87.01
N THR A 103 30.31 43.95 -88.05
CA THR A 103 31.77 43.82 -87.97
C THR A 103 32.40 45.12 -87.43
N ILE A 104 31.99 46.29 -87.94
CA ILE A 104 32.44 47.62 -87.46
C ILE A 104 32.08 47.81 -85.98
N LEU A 105 30.84 47.51 -85.58
CA LEU A 105 30.41 47.53 -84.18
C LEU A 105 31.13 46.46 -83.32
N GLY A 106 31.84 45.51 -83.95
CA GLY A 106 32.73 44.53 -83.33
C GLY A 106 34.11 45.10 -83.01
N TYR A 107 34.60 46.05 -83.81
CA TYR A 107 35.81 46.81 -83.51
C TYR A 107 35.55 48.00 -82.57
N ILE A 108 34.33 48.56 -82.57
CA ILE A 108 33.96 49.70 -81.69
C ILE A 108 33.66 49.24 -80.25
N MET A 109 33.04 48.08 -80.04
CA MET A 109 32.91 47.50 -78.70
C MET A 109 34.19 46.73 -78.34
N PRO A 110 34.99 47.15 -77.34
CA PRO A 110 36.30 46.54 -77.13
C PRO A 110 36.21 45.09 -76.61
N VAL A 111 37.08 44.23 -77.14
CA VAL A 111 37.37 42.88 -76.61
C VAL A 111 38.13 42.96 -75.26
N SER A 112 38.38 44.17 -74.76
CA SER A 112 39.29 44.52 -73.65
C SER A 112 38.84 44.12 -72.23
N TYR A 113 38.15 42.99 -72.09
CA TYR A 113 38.04 42.24 -70.83
C TYR A 113 38.30 40.72 -71.00
N GLU A 114 39.16 40.32 -71.94
CA GLU A 114 39.88 39.02 -71.90
C GLU A 114 40.84 38.94 -70.68
N GLY A 115 40.27 39.02 -69.47
CA GLY A 115 40.97 39.13 -68.18
C GLY A 115 40.91 37.87 -67.30
N ARG A 116 40.50 36.73 -67.86
CA ARG A 116 40.78 35.35 -67.39
C ARG A 116 40.18 34.33 -68.35
N LYS A 117 40.98 33.36 -68.82
CA LYS A 117 40.55 32.32 -69.76
C LYS A 117 40.07 31.02 -69.08
N ASP A 118 40.03 31.01 -67.75
CA ASP A 118 39.82 29.83 -66.90
C ASP A 118 38.39 29.72 -66.31
N VAL A 119 37.38 30.25 -67.02
CA VAL A 119 35.98 30.33 -66.52
C VAL A 119 35.01 29.45 -67.33
N SER A 120 35.54 28.67 -68.29
CA SER A 120 34.82 27.81 -69.24
C SER A 120 33.99 26.66 -68.63
N ASN A 121 33.87 26.58 -67.31
CA ASN A 121 33.17 25.51 -66.59
C ASN A 121 32.26 26.04 -65.44
N VAL A 122 32.01 27.36 -65.37
CA VAL A 122 31.17 27.98 -64.31
C VAL A 122 29.67 27.95 -64.63
N SER A 123 29.29 27.46 -65.82
CA SER A 123 27.89 27.10 -66.15
C SER A 123 27.27 26.10 -65.16
N ALA A 124 28.09 25.31 -64.46
CA ALA A 124 27.64 24.34 -63.45
C ALA A 124 27.53 24.87 -62.00
N SER A 125 27.99 26.10 -61.69
CA SER A 125 28.19 26.53 -60.29
C SER A 125 27.11 27.46 -59.71
N TYR A 126 26.06 27.78 -60.48
CA TYR A 126 25.03 28.75 -60.07
C TYR A 126 24.23 28.45 -58.81
N PRO A 127 24.02 27.20 -58.35
CA PRO A 127 23.35 26.96 -57.08
C PRO A 127 24.16 27.44 -55.85
N LEU A 128 25.50 27.39 -55.92
CA LEU A 128 26.30 27.28 -54.70
C LEU A 128 26.44 28.60 -53.92
N ALA A 129 26.57 29.73 -54.62
CA ALA A 129 26.70 31.04 -53.97
C ALA A 129 25.40 31.46 -53.25
N GLU A 130 24.23 31.29 -53.88
CA GLU A 130 22.93 31.63 -53.30
C GLU A 130 22.54 30.65 -52.17
N LEU A 131 22.91 29.36 -52.27
CA LEU A 131 22.78 28.41 -51.16
C LEU A 131 23.68 28.76 -49.96
N VAL A 132 24.93 29.19 -50.17
CA VAL A 132 25.83 29.55 -49.05
C VAL A 132 25.30 30.76 -48.30
N ALA A 133 24.84 31.81 -49.02
CA ALA A 133 24.19 32.96 -48.39
C ALA A 133 22.93 32.55 -47.59
N SER A 134 22.07 31.72 -48.19
CA SER A 134 20.85 31.20 -47.54
C SER A 134 21.14 30.34 -46.31
N ARG A 135 22.25 29.58 -46.32
CA ARG A 135 22.67 28.67 -45.24
C ARG A 135 23.29 29.42 -44.04
N CYS A 136 23.80 30.63 -44.23
CA CYS A 136 24.23 31.51 -43.13
C CYS A 136 23.05 32.16 -42.38
N LEU A 137 21.93 32.44 -43.06
CA LEU A 137 20.74 33.07 -42.46
C LEU A 137 19.89 32.14 -41.59
N MET A 138 20.19 30.83 -41.56
CA MET A 138 19.44 29.81 -40.80
C MET A 138 20.13 29.40 -39.49
N ALA A 139 21.13 30.15 -39.04
CA ALA A 139 21.82 29.92 -37.77
C ALA A 139 21.67 31.13 -36.84
N GLU A 140 20.94 30.95 -35.74
CA GLU A 140 20.77 31.96 -34.68
C GLU A 140 22.08 32.12 -33.86
N ARG A 141 23.06 32.83 -34.43
CA ARG A 141 24.28 33.25 -33.75
C ARG A 141 24.65 34.70 -34.10
N PRO A 142 25.15 35.50 -33.13
CA PRO A 142 25.57 36.87 -33.39
C PRO A 142 26.79 36.93 -34.34
N PRO A 143 26.91 38.00 -35.15
CA PRO A 143 27.79 38.03 -36.33
C PRO A 143 29.28 38.32 -36.05
N SER A 144 29.83 37.85 -34.91
CA SER A 144 31.17 38.25 -34.44
C SER A 144 32.31 37.24 -34.70
N THR A 145 32.04 35.98 -35.03
CA THR A 145 33.07 34.90 -35.09
C THR A 145 33.01 34.01 -36.34
N CYS A 146 32.94 34.62 -37.53
CA CYS A 146 33.17 33.93 -38.81
C CYS A 146 34.54 34.34 -39.40
N PRO A 147 35.57 33.47 -39.41
CA PRO A 147 36.86 33.79 -40.01
C PRO A 147 36.83 33.79 -41.56
N THR A 148 36.00 32.94 -42.14
CA THR A 148 36.02 32.60 -43.58
C THR A 148 35.42 33.67 -44.50
N CYS A 149 34.63 34.60 -43.96
CA CYS A 149 33.78 35.51 -44.74
C CYS A 149 34.39 36.89 -45.02
N LYS A 150 35.67 37.14 -44.70
CA LYS A 150 36.34 38.45 -44.93
C LYS A 150 36.97 38.64 -46.31
N GLY A 151 37.06 37.60 -47.15
CA GLY A 151 37.89 37.62 -48.38
C GLY A 151 37.15 37.75 -49.73
N HIS A 152 35.84 37.47 -49.79
CA HIS A 152 35.15 37.22 -51.06
C HIS A 152 33.83 38.00 -51.22
N LEU A 153 33.95 39.33 -51.29
CA LEU A 153 32.90 40.21 -51.81
C LEU A 153 33.46 41.03 -52.97
N ALA A 154 33.62 40.38 -54.12
CA ALA A 154 33.71 41.10 -55.38
C ALA A 154 32.38 41.87 -55.58
N PRO A 155 32.40 43.14 -56.03
CA PRO A 155 31.16 43.89 -56.24
C PRO A 155 30.23 43.14 -57.21
N LEU A 156 28.93 43.05 -56.87
CA LEU A 156 27.91 42.39 -57.71
C LEU A 156 27.94 42.90 -59.17
N HIS A 157 28.35 44.15 -59.36
CA HIS A 157 28.56 44.78 -60.66
C HIS A 157 29.61 44.05 -61.53
N LEU A 158 30.77 43.67 -60.96
CA LEU A 158 31.81 42.91 -61.69
C LEU A 158 31.34 41.50 -62.03
N ILE A 159 30.60 40.86 -61.12
CA ILE A 159 30.04 39.52 -61.35
C ILE A 159 29.05 39.58 -62.52
N ASN A 160 28.11 40.54 -62.52
CA ASN A 160 27.13 40.68 -63.59
C ASN A 160 27.78 40.98 -64.95
N ILE A 161 28.80 41.86 -65.00
CA ILE A 161 29.57 42.15 -66.22
C ILE A 161 30.24 40.87 -66.78
N ALA A 162 30.91 40.08 -65.93
CA ALA A 162 31.62 38.87 -66.35
C ALA A 162 30.71 37.78 -66.93
N ILE A 163 29.42 37.77 -66.58
CA ILE A 163 28.42 36.81 -67.08
C ILE A 163 27.78 37.31 -68.39
N GLN A 164 27.59 38.62 -68.49
CA GLN A 164 26.80 39.24 -69.56
C GLN A 164 27.65 39.57 -70.81
N GLN A 165 28.97 39.72 -70.69
CA GLN A 165 29.84 39.96 -71.86
C GLN A 165 30.05 38.71 -72.76
N PRO A 166 30.36 37.49 -72.25
CA PRO A 166 30.56 36.33 -73.12
C PRO A 166 29.30 35.94 -73.92
N SER A 167 28.12 36.13 -73.33
CA SER A 167 26.84 35.85 -73.98
C SER A 167 26.49 36.86 -75.07
N VAL A 168 26.78 38.16 -74.88
CA VAL A 168 26.63 39.18 -75.93
C VAL A 168 27.60 38.95 -77.09
N LEU A 169 28.87 38.62 -76.82
CA LEU A 169 29.85 38.33 -77.88
C LEU A 169 29.49 37.06 -78.67
N SER A 170 29.06 35.99 -77.99
CA SER A 170 28.62 34.76 -78.66
C SER A 170 27.34 34.95 -79.47
N GLY A 171 26.35 35.68 -78.95
CA GLY A 171 25.12 36.01 -79.68
C GLY A 171 25.37 36.92 -80.89
N ARG A 172 26.37 37.80 -80.81
CA ARG A 172 26.82 38.62 -81.95
C ARG A 172 27.40 37.76 -83.08
N GLN A 173 28.28 36.82 -82.74
CA GLN A 173 28.86 35.92 -83.75
C GLN A 173 27.76 35.11 -84.44
N GLN A 174 26.88 34.48 -83.67
CA GLN A 174 25.72 33.73 -84.18
C GLN A 174 24.81 34.57 -85.09
N ALA A 175 24.64 35.87 -84.80
CA ALA A 175 23.89 36.77 -85.66
C ALA A 175 24.63 37.09 -86.98
N ASN A 176 25.96 37.22 -86.95
CA ASN A 176 26.76 37.41 -88.16
C ASN A 176 26.77 36.14 -89.02
N ASP A 177 27.04 34.98 -88.41
CA ASP A 177 27.03 33.66 -89.08
C ASP A 177 25.70 33.43 -89.83
N VAL A 178 24.56 33.69 -89.18
CA VAL A 178 23.22 33.53 -89.77
C VAL A 178 22.95 34.54 -90.91
N LEU A 179 23.55 35.74 -90.86
CA LEU A 179 23.40 36.75 -91.91
C LEU A 179 24.30 36.47 -93.12
N GLU A 180 25.52 35.97 -92.90
CA GLU A 180 26.41 35.48 -93.96
C GLU A 180 25.79 34.25 -94.66
N ASP A 181 25.36 33.23 -93.91
CA ASP A 181 24.65 32.06 -94.44
C ASP A 181 23.41 32.48 -95.27
N SER A 182 22.66 33.49 -94.80
CA SER A 182 21.44 33.96 -95.48
C SER A 182 21.73 34.84 -96.69
N LYS A 183 22.85 35.58 -96.71
CA LYS A 183 23.35 36.32 -97.88
C LYS A 183 23.72 35.35 -99.00
N ASP A 184 24.44 34.28 -98.65
CA ASP A 184 24.82 33.24 -99.60
C ASP A 184 23.62 32.40 -100.07
N GLU A 185 22.64 32.10 -99.19
CA GLU A 185 21.38 31.45 -99.60
C GLU A 185 20.57 32.32 -100.58
N LEU A 186 20.50 33.64 -100.34
CA LEU A 186 19.83 34.59 -101.24
C LEU A 186 20.51 34.63 -102.62
N LEU A 187 21.84 34.71 -102.65
CA LEU A 187 22.63 34.79 -103.89
C LEU A 187 22.63 33.47 -104.69
N THR A 188 22.63 32.32 -104.02
CA THR A 188 22.77 31.00 -104.68
C THR A 188 21.45 30.28 -104.96
N LEU A 189 20.45 30.40 -104.08
CA LEU A 189 19.18 29.67 -104.16
C LEU A 189 17.94 30.56 -104.33
N GLY A 190 18.07 31.86 -104.06
CA GLY A 190 16.96 32.82 -104.12
C GLY A 190 15.96 32.68 -102.97
N THR A 191 16.40 32.13 -101.83
CA THR A 191 15.59 31.86 -100.64
C THR A 191 16.28 32.38 -99.37
N PHE A 192 15.55 32.41 -98.25
CA PHE A 192 16.01 32.94 -96.96
C PHE A 192 15.58 32.03 -95.79
N HIS A 193 15.57 30.72 -96.02
CA HIS A 193 15.08 29.71 -95.08
C HIS A 193 15.99 29.59 -93.85
N THR A 194 17.29 29.85 -93.98
CA THR A 194 18.25 29.83 -92.87
C THR A 194 17.89 30.87 -91.81
N LEU A 195 17.62 32.12 -92.23
CA LEU A 195 17.10 33.17 -91.34
C LEU A 195 15.75 32.79 -90.71
N GLN A 196 14.82 32.19 -91.49
CA GLN A 196 13.53 31.73 -90.95
C GLN A 196 13.71 30.65 -89.87
N LEU A 197 14.60 29.68 -90.09
CA LEU A 197 14.92 28.62 -89.13
C LEU A 197 15.61 29.18 -87.88
N ALA A 198 16.59 30.07 -88.04
CA ALA A 198 17.27 30.72 -86.92
C ALA A 198 16.29 31.52 -86.04
N VAL A 199 15.46 32.37 -86.65
CA VAL A 199 14.43 33.16 -85.94
C VAL A 199 13.36 32.28 -85.30
N SER A 200 13.06 31.11 -85.86
CA SER A 200 12.13 30.16 -85.25
C SER A 200 12.76 29.47 -84.04
N ARG A 201 13.97 28.92 -84.18
CA ARG A 201 14.74 28.32 -83.07
C ARG A 201 14.93 29.30 -81.91
N GLU A 202 15.15 30.59 -82.20
CA GLU A 202 15.30 31.61 -81.15
C GLU A 202 13.98 31.90 -80.42
N LYS A 203 12.84 31.91 -81.13
CA LYS A 203 11.51 32.02 -80.50
C LYS A 203 11.22 30.82 -79.60
N ASP A 204 11.47 29.61 -80.09
CA ASP A 204 11.28 28.36 -79.35
C ASP A 204 12.15 28.34 -78.09
N LEU A 205 13.42 28.76 -78.20
CA LEU A 205 14.34 28.90 -77.07
C LEU A 205 13.89 29.95 -76.06
N ARG A 206 13.45 31.14 -76.52
CA ARG A 206 12.89 32.20 -75.65
C ARG A 206 11.64 31.71 -74.92
N ALA A 207 10.73 31.02 -75.59
CA ALA A 207 9.55 30.41 -74.99
C ALA A 207 9.92 29.32 -73.98
N HIS A 208 10.92 28.48 -74.28
CA HIS A 208 11.41 27.46 -73.34
C HIS A 208 12.02 28.09 -72.07
N ILE A 209 12.82 29.15 -72.22
CA ILE A 209 13.42 29.90 -71.11
C ILE A 209 12.33 30.56 -70.24
N GLN A 210 11.31 31.18 -70.85
CA GLN A 210 10.17 31.75 -70.11
C GLN A 210 9.40 30.66 -69.34
N ASN A 211 9.19 29.48 -69.94
CA ASN A 211 8.59 28.32 -69.27
C ASN A 211 9.47 27.69 -68.17
N LEU A 212 10.80 27.83 -68.25
CA LEU A 212 11.70 27.47 -67.15
C LEU A 212 11.58 28.48 -66.00
N ILE A 213 11.66 29.78 -66.28
CA ILE A 213 11.55 30.86 -65.28
C ILE A 213 10.21 30.77 -64.54
N PHE A 214 9.09 30.59 -65.25
CA PHE A 214 7.77 30.46 -64.62
C PHE A 214 7.67 29.24 -63.69
N ARG A 215 8.20 28.07 -64.11
CA ARG A 215 8.23 26.87 -63.27
C ARG A 215 9.14 27.03 -62.05
N GLU A 216 10.26 27.71 -62.20
CA GLU A 216 11.21 28.03 -61.12
C GLU A 216 10.55 28.95 -60.08
N GLU A 217 9.92 30.06 -60.53
CA GLU A 217 9.25 31.02 -59.66
C GLU A 217 8.06 30.39 -58.92
N MET A 218 7.28 29.53 -59.59
CA MET A 218 6.22 28.73 -58.97
C MET A 218 6.80 27.70 -57.99
N GLY A 219 7.99 27.15 -58.26
CA GLY A 219 8.78 26.36 -57.32
C GLY A 219 9.16 27.16 -56.06
N ARG A 220 9.74 28.36 -56.21
CA ARG A 220 10.05 29.28 -55.08
C ARG A 220 8.79 29.61 -54.26
N LYS A 221 7.66 29.90 -54.91
CA LYS A 221 6.35 30.13 -54.26
C LYS A 221 5.88 28.90 -53.48
N LYS A 222 6.00 27.69 -54.04
CA LYS A 222 5.60 26.44 -53.36
C LYS A 222 6.52 26.11 -52.19
N ILE A 223 7.83 26.30 -52.33
CA ILE A 223 8.81 26.12 -51.24
C ILE A 223 8.48 27.07 -50.08
N LYS A 224 8.20 28.36 -50.36
CA LYS A 224 7.78 29.32 -49.33
C LYS A 224 6.44 28.94 -48.66
N CYS A 225 5.45 28.45 -49.41
CA CYS A 225 4.21 27.88 -48.85
C CYS A 225 4.50 26.73 -47.87
N LEU A 226 5.37 25.78 -48.24
CA LEU A 226 5.72 24.63 -47.40
C LEU A 226 6.59 25.02 -46.19
N GLN A 227 7.56 25.92 -46.34
CA GLN A 227 8.39 26.43 -45.25
C GLN A 227 7.53 27.11 -44.17
N LYS A 228 6.55 27.94 -44.57
CA LYS A 228 5.61 28.53 -43.63
C LYS A 228 4.80 27.44 -42.90
N GLN A 229 4.22 26.49 -43.64
CA GLN A 229 3.44 25.39 -43.06
C GLN A 229 4.24 24.57 -42.03
N LEU A 230 5.51 24.26 -42.31
CA LEU A 230 6.40 23.60 -41.34
C LEU A 230 6.66 24.48 -40.10
N SER A 231 6.85 25.78 -40.27
CA SER A 231 7.06 26.70 -39.15
C SER A 231 5.82 26.90 -38.27
N ASP A 232 4.62 26.82 -38.85
CA ASP A 232 3.36 26.99 -38.13
C ASP A 232 2.99 25.69 -37.39
N VAL A 233 3.15 24.51 -38.02
CA VAL A 233 3.01 23.20 -37.35
C VAL A 233 4.01 23.05 -36.21
N LYS A 234 5.25 23.54 -36.34
CA LYS A 234 6.22 23.51 -35.24
C LYS A 234 5.69 24.27 -34.02
N LYS A 235 5.20 25.51 -34.21
CA LYS A 235 4.63 26.33 -33.12
C LYS A 235 3.40 25.67 -32.47
N GLU A 236 2.55 25.00 -33.26
CA GLU A 236 1.39 24.26 -32.74
C GLU A 236 1.82 23.08 -31.85
N MET A 237 2.90 22.37 -32.22
CA MET A 237 3.49 21.33 -31.36
C MET A 237 4.20 21.91 -30.12
N ASP A 238 4.92 23.01 -30.26
CA ASP A 238 5.57 23.69 -29.13
C ASP A 238 4.52 24.17 -28.09
N PHE A 239 3.38 24.70 -28.54
CA PHE A 239 2.25 25.10 -27.69
C PHE A 239 1.53 23.89 -27.05
N GLU A 240 1.29 22.82 -27.80
CA GLU A 240 0.69 21.58 -27.27
C GLU A 240 1.58 20.92 -26.20
N VAL A 241 2.90 21.03 -26.33
CA VAL A 241 3.86 20.60 -25.29
C VAL A 241 3.79 21.51 -24.05
N GLN A 242 3.66 22.82 -24.21
CA GLN A 242 3.48 23.76 -23.09
C GLN A 242 2.20 23.46 -22.29
N ASN A 243 1.05 23.39 -22.97
CA ASN A 243 -0.25 23.02 -22.40
C ASN A 243 -0.21 21.69 -21.61
N ARG A 244 0.46 20.67 -22.16
CA ARG A 244 0.65 19.37 -21.47
C ARG A 244 1.56 19.50 -20.25
N ASN A 245 2.62 20.31 -20.30
CA ASN A 245 3.51 20.53 -19.16
C ASN A 245 2.79 21.27 -18.01
N GLU A 246 1.92 22.22 -18.31
CA GLU A 246 1.08 22.92 -17.33
C GLU A 246 0.09 21.95 -16.67
N MET A 247 -0.60 21.11 -17.45
CA MET A 247 -1.45 20.04 -16.91
C MET A 247 -0.67 19.05 -16.01
N ILE A 248 0.56 18.68 -16.41
CA ILE A 248 1.44 17.82 -15.62
C ILE A 248 1.89 18.50 -14.31
N ALA A 249 2.06 19.82 -14.29
CA ALA A 249 2.35 20.56 -13.06
C ALA A 249 1.13 20.55 -12.11
N TYR A 250 -0.04 20.97 -12.60
CA TYR A 250 -1.29 20.96 -11.85
C TYR A 250 -1.61 19.60 -11.20
N LEU A 251 -1.48 18.51 -11.97
CA LEU A 251 -1.74 17.15 -11.45
C LEU A 251 -0.68 16.69 -10.43
N LYS A 252 0.56 17.17 -10.49
CA LYS A 252 1.58 16.92 -9.45
C LYS A 252 1.25 17.67 -8.16
N ASP A 253 0.79 18.91 -8.26
CA ASP A 253 0.46 19.74 -7.11
C ASP A 253 -0.78 19.18 -6.39
N GLN A 254 -1.83 18.80 -7.13
CA GLN A 254 -2.97 18.06 -6.57
C GLN A 254 -2.55 16.75 -5.89
N LEU A 255 -1.64 15.98 -6.49
CA LEU A 255 -1.17 14.72 -5.91
C LEU A 255 -0.35 14.94 -4.63
N GLN A 256 0.43 16.03 -4.54
CA GLN A 256 1.12 16.41 -3.30
C GLN A 256 0.14 16.89 -2.23
N GLU A 257 -0.87 17.69 -2.59
CA GLU A 257 -1.91 18.15 -1.66
C GLU A 257 -2.71 16.97 -1.08
N MET A 258 -3.19 16.07 -1.95
CA MET A 258 -3.94 14.88 -1.53
C MET A 258 -3.09 13.92 -0.70
N LYS A 259 -1.80 13.78 -0.99
CA LYS A 259 -0.88 13.03 -0.14
C LYS A 259 -0.71 13.67 1.23
N ALA A 260 -0.48 14.98 1.29
CA ALA A 260 -0.33 15.71 2.55
C ALA A 260 -1.58 15.63 3.44
N LYS A 261 -2.78 15.69 2.84
CA LYS A 261 -4.06 15.48 3.54
C LYS A 261 -4.17 14.06 4.09
N THR A 262 -4.04 13.04 3.23
CA THR A 262 -4.12 11.62 3.64
C THR A 262 -3.08 11.28 4.72
N ASP A 263 -1.85 11.78 4.60
CA ASP A 263 -0.78 11.57 5.59
C ASP A 263 -1.12 12.23 6.95
N MET A 264 -1.81 13.36 6.96
CA MET A 264 -2.28 14.03 8.20
C MET A 264 -3.50 13.33 8.80
N GLU A 265 -4.49 12.97 7.99
CA GLU A 265 -5.69 12.24 8.41
C GLU A 265 -5.34 10.86 8.99
N SER A 266 -4.43 10.13 8.35
CA SER A 266 -3.92 8.85 8.84
C SER A 266 -3.25 8.99 10.22
N ARG A 267 -2.42 10.03 10.42
CA ARG A 267 -1.83 10.34 11.74
C ARG A 267 -2.87 10.73 12.78
N TYR A 268 -3.90 11.48 12.39
CA TYR A 268 -5.00 11.87 13.28
C TYR A 268 -5.80 10.65 13.76
N VAL A 269 -6.34 9.85 12.83
CA VAL A 269 -7.16 8.66 13.13
C VAL A 269 -6.36 7.62 13.93
N LYS A 270 -5.08 7.43 13.61
CA LYS A 270 -4.20 6.57 14.41
C LYS A 270 -4.06 7.07 15.85
N LYS A 271 -3.82 8.36 16.05
CA LYS A 271 -3.64 8.93 17.41
C LYS A 271 -4.94 8.96 18.21
N ASP A 272 -6.07 9.22 17.56
CA ASP A 272 -7.41 9.19 18.16
C ASP A 272 -7.75 7.78 18.67
N THR A 273 -7.55 6.75 17.82
CA THR A 273 -7.78 5.35 18.21
C THR A 273 -6.78 4.85 19.27
N GLU A 274 -5.50 5.23 19.20
CA GLU A 274 -4.51 4.94 20.25
C GLU A 274 -4.91 5.55 21.61
N LEU A 275 -5.40 6.79 21.62
CA LEU A 275 -5.88 7.45 22.83
C LEU A 275 -7.16 6.81 23.37
N GLN A 276 -8.10 6.44 22.51
CA GLN A 276 -9.33 5.75 22.90
C GLN A 276 -9.03 4.39 23.54
N VAL A 277 -8.15 3.59 22.94
CA VAL A 277 -7.70 2.30 23.49
C VAL A 277 -7.00 2.49 24.83
N ALA A 278 -6.07 3.45 24.94
CA ALA A 278 -5.37 3.74 26.20
C ALA A 278 -6.33 4.22 27.31
N GLN A 279 -7.34 5.02 26.97
CA GLN A 279 -8.36 5.49 27.91
C GLN A 279 -9.26 4.34 28.40
N VAL A 280 -9.71 3.46 27.50
CA VAL A 280 -10.50 2.27 27.87
C VAL A 280 -9.67 1.33 28.73
N GLN A 281 -8.43 1.01 28.32
CA GLN A 281 -7.53 0.14 29.08
C GLN A 281 -7.29 0.66 30.51
N LYS A 282 -7.13 1.98 30.69
CA LYS A 282 -7.00 2.60 32.02
C LYS A 282 -8.27 2.49 32.88
N ARG A 283 -9.47 2.50 32.26
CA ARG A 283 -10.74 2.32 32.98
C ARG A 283 -10.99 0.85 33.35
N CYS A 284 -10.66 -0.08 32.46
CA CYS A 284 -10.72 -1.52 32.74
C CYS A 284 -9.76 -1.89 33.88
N SER A 285 -8.48 -1.55 33.76
CA SER A 285 -7.47 -1.86 34.80
C SER A 285 -7.76 -1.21 36.16
N ALA A 286 -8.39 -0.03 36.20
CA ALA A 286 -8.87 0.54 37.46
C ALA A 286 -9.95 -0.35 38.11
N ALA A 287 -10.98 -0.73 37.36
CA ALA A 287 -12.04 -1.61 37.86
C ALA A 287 -11.55 -3.03 38.19
N GLU A 288 -10.58 -3.56 37.44
CA GLU A 288 -9.92 -4.84 37.73
C GLU A 288 -9.15 -4.78 39.06
N ASN A 289 -8.45 -3.67 39.35
CA ASN A 289 -7.78 -3.47 40.64
C ASN A 289 -8.80 -3.32 41.79
N ASP A 290 -9.89 -2.58 41.59
CA ASP A 290 -10.94 -2.43 42.60
C ASP A 290 -11.58 -3.79 42.97
N LEU A 291 -11.85 -4.64 41.96
CA LEU A 291 -12.32 -6.01 42.17
C LEU A 291 -11.27 -6.92 42.82
N GLN A 292 -9.98 -6.76 42.50
CA GLN A 292 -8.90 -7.51 43.17
C GLN A 292 -8.81 -7.14 44.66
N ASN A 293 -8.91 -5.84 44.99
CA ASN A 293 -8.95 -5.35 46.37
C ASN A 293 -10.15 -5.92 47.14
N GLU A 294 -11.32 -6.03 46.51
CA GLU A 294 -12.51 -6.65 47.12
C GLU A 294 -12.34 -8.16 47.31
N ILE A 295 -11.76 -8.87 46.34
CA ILE A 295 -11.43 -10.31 46.47
C ILE A 295 -10.44 -10.55 47.63
N GLU A 296 -9.39 -9.72 47.78
CA GLU A 296 -8.43 -9.84 48.87
C GLU A 296 -9.06 -9.52 50.23
N LYS A 297 -9.88 -8.46 50.31
CA LYS A 297 -10.67 -8.14 51.51
C LYS A 297 -11.58 -9.30 51.92
N LEU A 298 -12.31 -9.91 50.98
CA LEU A 298 -13.19 -11.05 51.26
C LEU A 298 -12.40 -12.28 51.73
N ARG A 299 -11.24 -12.58 51.14
CA ARG A 299 -10.34 -13.65 51.62
C ARG A 299 -9.91 -13.42 53.07
N ASN A 300 -9.46 -12.20 53.39
CA ASN A 300 -9.05 -11.83 54.75
C ASN A 300 -10.21 -11.96 55.77
N GLN A 301 -11.46 -11.71 55.35
CA GLN A 301 -12.64 -11.95 56.17
C GLN A 301 -12.88 -13.45 56.39
N THR A 302 -12.86 -14.27 55.33
CA THR A 302 -13.00 -15.73 55.42
C THR A 302 -11.90 -16.36 56.31
N GLU A 303 -10.65 -15.91 56.22
CA GLU A 303 -9.56 -16.39 57.07
C GLU A 303 -9.76 -16.03 58.55
N GLN A 304 -10.32 -14.85 58.84
CA GLN A 304 -10.64 -14.44 60.20
C GLN A 304 -11.86 -15.19 60.76
N GLU A 305 -12.87 -15.49 59.93
CA GLU A 305 -14.00 -16.36 60.30
C GLU A 305 -13.50 -17.78 60.62
N ILE A 306 -12.68 -18.39 59.76
CA ILE A 306 -12.07 -19.71 60.00
C ILE A 306 -11.29 -19.72 61.32
N ARG A 307 -10.49 -18.68 61.60
CA ARG A 307 -9.75 -18.55 62.86
C ARG A 307 -10.67 -18.55 64.07
N VAL A 308 -11.70 -17.70 64.08
CA VAL A 308 -12.67 -17.60 65.17
C VAL A 308 -13.48 -18.90 65.35
N HIS A 309 -13.82 -19.60 64.26
CA HIS A 309 -14.47 -20.90 64.33
C HIS A 309 -13.58 -21.97 64.98
N LEU A 310 -12.29 -22.00 64.64
CA LEU A 310 -11.32 -22.91 65.28
C LEU A 310 -11.13 -22.59 66.77
N ASP A 311 -11.05 -21.32 67.15
CA ASP A 311 -10.95 -20.89 68.55
C ASP A 311 -12.19 -21.32 69.36
N ILE A 312 -13.40 -21.13 68.80
CA ILE A 312 -14.67 -21.56 69.40
C ILE A 312 -14.74 -23.09 69.52
N GLU A 313 -14.35 -23.82 68.48
CA GLU A 313 -14.30 -25.30 68.52
C GLU A 313 -13.33 -25.81 69.59
N SER A 314 -12.15 -25.19 69.72
CA SER A 314 -11.16 -25.56 70.72
C SER A 314 -11.68 -25.32 72.14
N PHE A 315 -12.28 -24.15 72.39
CA PHE A 315 -12.91 -23.82 73.67
C PHE A 315 -14.05 -24.80 74.04
N LEU A 316 -14.92 -25.14 73.08
CA LEU A 316 -16.03 -26.06 73.33
C LEU A 316 -15.56 -27.49 73.58
N LYS A 317 -14.52 -27.98 72.89
CA LYS A 317 -13.91 -29.30 73.13
C LYS A 317 -13.33 -29.37 74.54
N GLN A 318 -12.43 -28.44 74.88
CA GLN A 318 -11.81 -28.36 76.21
C GLN A 318 -12.87 -28.29 77.33
N HIS A 319 -13.87 -27.41 77.20
CA HIS A 319 -14.89 -27.24 78.25
C HIS A 319 -15.83 -28.45 78.42
N ILE A 320 -15.95 -29.31 77.42
CA ILE A 320 -16.66 -30.59 77.51
C ILE A 320 -15.76 -31.67 78.11
N GLU A 321 -14.48 -31.71 77.70
CA GLU A 321 -13.46 -32.63 78.22
C GLU A 321 -13.23 -32.42 79.73
N GLU A 322 -12.98 -31.19 80.19
CA GLU A 322 -12.85 -30.81 81.61
C GLU A 322 -14.05 -31.27 82.45
N LYS A 323 -15.27 -31.15 81.88
CA LYS A 323 -16.51 -31.59 82.55
C LYS A 323 -16.62 -33.11 82.60
N LEU A 324 -16.23 -33.81 81.54
CA LEU A 324 -16.22 -35.27 81.51
C LEU A 324 -15.22 -35.81 82.53
N GLU A 325 -13.99 -35.27 82.57
CA GLU A 325 -12.97 -35.63 83.56
C GLU A 325 -13.46 -35.41 84.99
N TYR A 326 -14.00 -34.23 85.31
CA TYR A 326 -14.57 -33.94 86.64
C TYR A 326 -15.67 -34.93 87.04
N TRP A 327 -16.59 -35.27 86.13
CA TRP A 327 -17.66 -36.22 86.45
C TRP A 327 -17.14 -37.66 86.56
N MET A 328 -16.20 -38.09 85.71
CA MET A 328 -15.57 -39.42 85.81
C MET A 328 -14.82 -39.57 87.14
N GLU A 329 -13.94 -38.63 87.48
CA GLU A 329 -13.17 -38.65 88.72
C GLU A 329 -14.09 -38.63 89.96
N LYS A 330 -15.21 -37.90 89.88
CA LYS A 330 -16.24 -37.93 90.93
C LYS A 330 -16.95 -39.29 91.02
N TYR A 331 -17.37 -39.88 89.90
CA TYR A 331 -18.03 -41.20 89.91
C TYR A 331 -17.08 -42.29 90.42
N GLU A 332 -15.79 -42.23 90.09
CA GLU A 332 -14.76 -43.11 90.64
C GLU A 332 -14.64 -42.91 92.16
N LYS A 333 -14.42 -41.68 92.64
CA LYS A 333 -14.35 -41.39 94.09
C LYS A 333 -15.61 -41.80 94.87
N ASP A 334 -16.80 -41.53 94.33
CA ASP A 334 -18.07 -41.92 94.96
C ASP A 334 -18.22 -43.45 94.98
N THR A 335 -17.86 -44.16 93.90
CA THR A 335 -17.94 -45.64 93.87
C THR A 335 -16.88 -46.31 94.74
N GLU A 336 -15.64 -45.81 94.78
CA GLU A 336 -14.61 -46.23 95.72
C GLU A 336 -15.06 -46.03 97.16
N ALA A 337 -15.57 -44.85 97.52
CA ALA A 337 -16.05 -44.57 98.88
C ALA A 337 -17.20 -45.52 99.30
N LYS A 338 -18.13 -45.83 98.38
CA LYS A 338 -19.17 -46.84 98.63
C LYS A 338 -18.59 -48.25 98.76
N GLN A 339 -17.59 -48.61 97.95
CA GLN A 339 -16.93 -49.92 98.01
C GLN A 339 -16.11 -50.09 99.30
N GLN A 340 -15.43 -49.04 99.77
CA GLN A 340 -14.73 -48.98 101.05
C GLN A 340 -15.71 -49.12 102.22
N ALA A 341 -16.81 -48.37 102.24
CA ALA A 341 -17.85 -48.49 103.27
C ALA A 341 -18.50 -49.89 103.29
N LEU A 342 -18.76 -50.48 102.12
CA LEU A 342 -19.28 -51.84 101.98
C LEU A 342 -18.27 -52.89 102.49
N ASN A 343 -16.98 -52.69 102.25
CA ASN A 343 -15.91 -53.54 102.79
C ASN A 343 -15.77 -53.39 104.31
N ALA A 344 -15.89 -52.18 104.85
CA ALA A 344 -15.89 -51.93 106.29
C ALA A 344 -17.06 -52.63 106.98
N LEU A 345 -18.29 -52.52 106.43
CA LEU A 345 -19.47 -53.24 106.94
C LEU A 345 -19.32 -54.77 106.84
N LYS A 346 -18.71 -55.30 105.77
CA LYS A 346 -18.36 -56.73 105.68
C LYS A 346 -17.36 -57.14 106.77
N SER A 347 -16.33 -56.34 107.03
CA SER A 347 -15.32 -56.64 108.05
C SER A 347 -15.87 -56.57 109.48
N SER A 348 -16.73 -55.58 109.79
CA SER A 348 -17.49 -55.54 111.06
C SER A 348 -18.32 -56.81 111.21
N ARG A 349 -19.20 -57.11 110.23
CA ARG A 349 -20.04 -58.31 110.27
C ARG A 349 -19.23 -59.61 110.45
N ALA A 350 -18.05 -59.70 109.84
CA ALA A 350 -17.17 -60.85 110.02
C ALA A 350 -16.57 -60.92 111.44
N ALA A 351 -16.18 -59.79 112.02
CA ALA A 351 -15.71 -59.70 113.40
C ALA A 351 -16.85 -60.00 114.41
N ASP A 352 -18.04 -59.45 114.20
CA ASP A 352 -19.25 -59.71 114.98
C ASP A 352 -19.61 -61.21 114.95
N GLN A 353 -19.59 -61.81 113.76
CA GLN A 353 -19.82 -63.25 113.58
C GLN A 353 -18.73 -64.11 114.25
N ALA A 354 -17.46 -63.69 114.21
CA ALA A 354 -16.37 -64.38 114.91
C ALA A 354 -16.50 -64.28 116.44
N ALA A 355 -16.88 -63.10 116.96
CA ALA A 355 -17.14 -62.88 118.37
C ALA A 355 -18.32 -63.74 118.88
N LEU A 356 -19.41 -63.81 118.12
CA LEU A 356 -20.55 -64.68 118.41
C LEU A 356 -20.17 -66.18 118.37
N GLN A 357 -19.35 -66.61 117.40
CA GLN A 357 -18.84 -67.98 117.36
C GLN A 357 -17.93 -68.29 118.56
N GLU A 358 -17.08 -67.36 119.00
CA GLU A 358 -16.22 -67.56 120.16
C GLU A 358 -17.02 -67.55 121.47
N LEU A 359 -18.03 -66.69 121.61
CA LEU A 359 -19.02 -66.74 122.69
C LEU A 359 -19.75 -68.10 122.72
N ALA A 360 -20.19 -68.63 121.58
CA ALA A 360 -20.81 -69.95 121.51
C ALA A 360 -19.86 -71.07 121.97
N LYS A 361 -18.59 -71.04 121.56
CA LYS A 361 -17.55 -71.97 122.07
C LYS A 361 -17.25 -71.77 123.56
N GLN A 362 -17.34 -70.54 124.09
CA GLN A 362 -17.18 -70.28 125.53
C GLN A 362 -18.36 -70.82 126.32
N VAL A 363 -19.60 -70.63 125.86
CA VAL A 363 -20.81 -71.21 126.47
C VAL A 363 -20.74 -72.75 126.41
N GLY A 364 -20.36 -73.33 125.27
CA GLY A 364 -20.15 -74.78 125.15
C GLY A 364 -19.09 -75.32 126.11
N ARG A 365 -17.96 -74.62 126.27
CA ARG A 365 -16.93 -74.96 127.27
C ARG A 365 -17.45 -74.85 128.71
N LYS A 366 -18.16 -73.77 129.06
CA LYS A 366 -18.75 -73.57 130.41
C LYS A 366 -19.83 -74.60 130.73
N ALA A 367 -20.71 -74.93 129.78
CA ALA A 367 -21.70 -75.99 129.93
C ALA A 367 -21.04 -77.37 130.05
N GLY A 368 -20.02 -77.67 129.25
CA GLY A 368 -19.22 -78.88 129.38
C GLY A 368 -18.52 -78.98 130.74
N GLN A 369 -17.93 -77.89 131.23
CA GLN A 369 -17.35 -77.81 132.58
C GLN A 369 -18.41 -78.03 133.68
N ALA A 370 -19.59 -77.43 133.56
CA ALA A 370 -20.68 -77.64 134.51
C ALA A 370 -21.19 -79.09 134.53
N ILE A 371 -21.32 -79.73 133.36
CA ILE A 371 -21.67 -81.17 133.24
C ILE A 371 -20.56 -82.06 133.83
N ILE A 372 -19.29 -81.68 133.65
CA ILE A 372 -18.14 -82.40 134.23
C ILE A 372 -18.09 -82.24 135.75
N GLU A 373 -18.36 -81.05 136.31
CA GLU A 373 -18.45 -80.86 137.76
C GLU A 373 -19.68 -81.55 138.35
N ASP A 374 -20.87 -81.43 137.75
CA ASP A 374 -22.07 -82.17 138.18
C ASP A 374 -21.82 -83.70 138.19
N ARG A 375 -21.13 -84.23 137.18
CA ARG A 375 -20.74 -85.65 137.13
C ARG A 375 -19.71 -86.01 138.21
N LYS A 376 -18.66 -85.20 138.41
CA LYS A 376 -17.69 -85.39 139.50
C LYS A 376 -18.35 -85.28 140.87
N GLU A 377 -19.31 -84.38 141.05
CA GLU A 377 -20.03 -84.15 142.28
C GLU A 377 -20.98 -85.31 142.58
N LYS A 378 -21.69 -85.83 141.57
CA LYS A 378 -22.44 -87.10 141.68
C LYS A 378 -21.54 -88.29 141.97
N GLU A 379 -20.31 -88.34 141.46
CA GLU A 379 -19.33 -89.37 141.85
C GLU A 379 -18.78 -89.17 143.27
N ARG A 380 -18.51 -87.93 143.71
CA ARG A 380 -18.16 -87.62 145.11
C ARG A 380 -19.29 -88.01 146.06
N ALA A 381 -20.54 -87.68 145.71
CA ALA A 381 -21.72 -88.01 146.49
C ALA A 381 -21.95 -89.54 146.57
N ARG A 382 -21.80 -90.27 145.45
CA ARG A 382 -21.85 -91.74 145.45
C ARG A 382 -20.78 -92.35 146.35
N LYS A 383 -19.52 -91.91 146.22
CA LYS A 383 -18.41 -92.38 147.07
C LYS A 383 -18.63 -92.04 148.54
N LYS A 384 -19.22 -90.88 148.84
CA LYS A 384 -19.56 -90.49 150.21
C LYS A 384 -20.65 -91.41 150.77
N VAL A 385 -21.76 -91.62 150.06
CA VAL A 385 -22.82 -92.57 150.46
C VAL A 385 -22.28 -94.00 150.61
N GLU A 386 -21.29 -94.39 149.80
CA GLU A 386 -20.60 -95.68 149.90
C GLU A 386 -19.72 -95.77 151.15
N GLN A 387 -19.00 -94.71 151.52
CA GLN A 387 -18.28 -94.61 152.80
C GLN A 387 -19.24 -94.60 153.99
N ASP A 388 -20.26 -93.74 153.98
CA ASP A 388 -21.30 -93.65 155.02
C ASP A 388 -21.98 -95.03 155.25
N ALA A 389 -22.21 -95.80 154.18
CA ALA A 389 -22.75 -97.16 154.25
C ALA A 389 -21.76 -98.22 154.76
N LEU A 390 -20.46 -98.03 154.56
CA LEU A 390 -19.41 -98.87 155.14
C LEU A 390 -19.20 -98.56 156.64
N GLU A 391 -19.28 -97.29 157.03
CA GLU A 391 -19.26 -96.87 158.43
C GLU A 391 -20.51 -97.35 159.19
N ALA A 392 -21.70 -97.25 158.59
CA ALA A 392 -22.91 -97.84 159.15
C ALA A 392 -22.80 -99.38 159.33
N LYS A 393 -22.12 -100.07 158.40
CA LYS A 393 -21.84 -101.51 158.52
C LYS A 393 -20.83 -101.85 159.61
N SER A 394 -19.90 -100.96 159.95
CA SER A 394 -18.93 -101.20 161.03
C SER A 394 -19.55 -101.06 162.42
N LEU A 395 -20.54 -100.16 162.58
CA LEU A 395 -21.22 -99.89 163.85
C LEU A 395 -22.24 -100.97 164.25
N LEU A 396 -22.90 -101.65 163.29
CA LEU A 396 -24.07 -102.50 163.58
C LEU A 396 -23.76 -103.95 164.04
N LYS A 397 -22.50 -104.32 164.31
CA LYS A 397 -22.14 -105.72 164.67
C LYS A 397 -21.32 -105.87 165.96
N VAL A 398 -21.43 -104.91 166.89
CA VAL A 398 -20.73 -104.94 168.19
C VAL A 398 -21.70 -105.15 169.37
N SER A 399 -22.99 -105.42 169.11
CA SER A 399 -24.05 -105.44 170.15
C SER A 399 -25.06 -106.60 170.05
N TRP A 400 -24.59 -107.83 169.81
CA TRP A 400 -25.39 -109.06 170.02
C TRP A 400 -24.52 -110.19 170.60
N THR A 401 -24.08 -109.98 171.84
CA THR A 401 -23.48 -110.99 172.74
C THR A 401 -24.01 -110.73 174.14
N SER A 402 -24.32 -111.78 174.89
CA SER A 402 -24.90 -111.73 176.25
C SER A 402 -26.36 -111.27 176.36
N LEU A 403 -27.29 -112.10 175.88
CA LEU A 403 -28.16 -112.88 176.77
C LEU A 403 -28.72 -114.12 176.07
#